data_AF-A0A7X6U8L7-F1
#
_entry.id   AF-A0A7X6U8L7-F1
#
_cell.length_a   1.000
_cell.length_b   1.000
_cell.length_c   1.000
_cell.angle_alpha   90.00
_cell.angle_beta   90.00
_cell.angle_gamma   90.00
#
_symmetry.space_group_name_H-M   'P 1'
#
loop_
_entity.id
_entity.type
_entity.pdbx_description
1 polymer ?
#
loop_
_entity_poly.entity_id
_entity_poly.type
_entity_poly.pdbx_seq_one_letter_code
_entity_poly.pdbx_strand_id
1 'polypeptide(L)'
;MLPFCGYHMGDYLAHWLEIGEKTDADKLPRIFYVNWFRKDENGRWLWPGFGENSRVLKWIFERVAGKADAQKTAIGYMPTIDAIDTEGLDVSKEDMADLLHINKEEWLAEVASIHDGYKLYGDKLPAALAKQLDDLEQRLQAL
;
A
#
# COMPACT_ATOMS: atom_id res chain seq x y z
N MET A 1 14.11 -7.22 0.58
CA MET A 1 15.53 -7.12 0.17
C MET A 1 16.51 -6.85 1.33
N LEU A 2 16.05 -6.56 2.55
CA LEU A 2 16.93 -6.18 3.67
C LEU A 2 18.11 -7.15 3.93
N PRO A 3 17.93 -8.48 4.02
CA PRO A 3 19.05 -9.40 4.25
C PRO A 3 19.73 -9.90 2.96
N PHE A 4 19.33 -9.38 1.79
CA PHE A 4 19.74 -9.92 0.48
C PHE A 4 20.31 -8.87 -0.47
N CYS A 5 20.33 -7.59 -0.10
CA CYS A 5 20.86 -6.53 -0.95
C CYS A 5 22.39 -6.59 -0.98
N GLY A 6 22.96 -6.80 -2.17
CA GLY A 6 24.42 -6.94 -2.35
C GLY A 6 25.20 -5.62 -2.35
N TYR A 7 24.53 -4.49 -2.16
CA TYR A 7 25.12 -3.14 -2.13
C TYR A 7 24.27 -2.19 -1.27
N HIS A 8 24.64 -0.91 -1.20
CA HIS A 8 23.95 0.05 -0.34
C HIS A 8 22.46 0.18 -0.68
N MET A 9 21.58 0.08 0.31
CA MET A 9 20.13 0.07 0.09
C MET A 9 19.60 1.38 -0.54
N GLY A 10 20.20 2.52 -0.20
CA GLY A 10 19.87 3.81 -0.85
C GLY A 10 20.12 3.81 -2.36
N ASP A 11 21.23 3.22 -2.82
CA ASP A 11 21.51 3.09 -4.25
C ASP A 11 20.55 2.08 -4.90
N TYR A 12 20.15 1.04 -4.16
CA TYR A 12 19.13 0.08 -4.64
C TYR A 12 17.78 0.75 -4.86
N LEU A 13 17.36 1.62 -3.93
CA LEU A 13 16.14 2.40 -4.08
C LEU A 13 16.25 3.41 -5.23
N ALA A 14 17.39 4.05 -5.42
CA ALA A 14 17.64 4.93 -6.57
C ALA A 14 17.51 4.16 -7.89
N HIS A 15 18.05 2.94 -7.96
CA HIS A 15 17.96 2.10 -9.15
C HIS A 15 16.51 1.75 -9.53
N TRP A 16 15.62 1.54 -8.55
CA TRP A 16 14.18 1.34 -8.82
C TRP A 16 13.55 2.56 -9.49
N LEU A 17 13.93 3.76 -9.08
CA LEU A 17 13.45 5.00 -9.70
C LEU A 17 13.97 5.14 -11.14
N GLU A 18 15.25 4.86 -11.37
CA GLU A 18 15.85 4.87 -12.71
C GLU A 18 15.16 3.90 -13.67
N ILE A 19 14.75 2.71 -13.21
CA ILE A 19 13.99 1.77 -14.04
C ILE A 19 12.65 2.38 -14.47
N GLY A 20 11.98 3.08 -13.56
CA GLY A 20 10.72 3.77 -13.85
C GLY A 20 10.86 4.86 -14.92
N GLU A 21 12.04 5.47 -15.04
CA GLU A 21 12.32 6.51 -16.04
C GLU A 21 12.74 5.95 -17.41
N LYS A 22 13.04 4.65 -17.52
CA LYS A 22 13.55 4.02 -18.75
C LYS A 22 12.48 3.62 -19.75
N THR A 23 11.21 3.79 -19.43
CA THR A 23 10.09 3.44 -20.32
C THR A 23 8.88 4.33 -20.05
N ASP A 24 7.92 4.31 -20.96
CA ASP A 24 6.65 5.00 -20.78
C ASP A 24 5.88 4.43 -19.58
N ALA A 25 5.24 5.32 -18.81
CA ALA A 25 4.56 4.96 -17.56
C ALA A 25 3.39 3.98 -17.75
N ASP A 26 2.80 3.90 -18.95
CA ASP A 26 1.74 2.96 -19.30
C ASP A 26 2.25 1.54 -19.57
N LYS A 27 3.56 1.37 -19.81
CA LYS A 27 4.22 0.07 -19.99
C LYS A 27 4.74 -0.53 -18.68
N LEU A 28 4.80 0.27 -17.61
CA LEU A 28 5.24 -0.21 -16.30
C LEU A 28 4.14 -1.03 -15.59
N PRO A 29 4.51 -2.07 -14.83
CA PRO A 29 3.56 -2.75 -13.97
C PRO A 29 3.01 -1.81 -12.90
N ARG A 30 1.73 -1.96 -12.57
CA ARG A 30 1.14 -1.29 -11.41
C ARG A 30 1.65 -1.93 -10.12
N ILE A 31 1.95 -1.12 -9.11
CA ILE A 31 2.42 -1.56 -7.80
C ILE A 31 1.24 -1.53 -6.82
N PHE A 32 1.07 -2.60 -6.06
CA PHE A 32 0.03 -2.74 -5.04
C PHE A 32 0.66 -3.09 -3.70
N TYR A 33 0.08 -2.57 -2.62
CA TYR A 33 0.36 -2.99 -1.25
C TYR A 33 -0.85 -3.75 -0.73
N VAL A 34 -0.63 -4.88 -0.07
CA VAL A 34 -1.69 -5.74 0.49
C VAL A 34 -1.38 -6.07 1.94
N ASN A 35 -2.41 -6.08 2.78
CA ASN A 35 -2.32 -6.54 4.16
C ASN A 35 -3.40 -7.60 4.41
N TRP A 36 -3.00 -8.87 4.50
CA TRP A 36 -3.90 -10.00 4.80
C TRP A 36 -4.16 -10.20 6.29
N PHE A 37 -3.49 -9.40 7.13
CA PHE A 37 -3.27 -9.69 8.55
C PHE A 37 -3.89 -8.62 9.45
N ARG A 38 -4.87 -7.86 8.96
CA ARG A 38 -5.58 -6.91 9.81
C ARG A 38 -6.48 -7.66 10.79
N LYS A 39 -6.49 -7.19 12.02
CA LYS A 39 -7.29 -7.73 13.12
C LYS A 39 -8.18 -6.66 13.71
N ASP A 40 -9.30 -7.09 14.30
CA ASP A 40 -10.12 -6.24 15.15
C ASP A 40 -9.48 -6.04 16.54
N GLU A 41 -10.13 -5.23 17.36
CA GLU A 41 -9.72 -4.93 18.75
C GLU A 41 -9.65 -6.18 19.65
N ASN A 42 -10.38 -7.24 19.30
CA ASN A 42 -10.38 -8.51 20.02
C ASN A 42 -9.32 -9.50 19.48
N GLY A 43 -8.53 -9.09 18.48
CA GLY A 43 -7.47 -9.89 17.89
C GLY A 43 -7.95 -10.93 16.88
N ARG A 44 -9.23 -10.90 16.46
CA ARG A 44 -9.79 -11.74 15.40
C ARG A 44 -9.34 -11.20 14.04
N TRP A 45 -8.98 -12.10 13.13
CA TRP A 45 -8.66 -11.73 11.74
C TRP A 45 -9.92 -11.26 11.02
N LEU A 46 -9.84 -10.08 10.40
CA LEU A 46 -10.96 -9.51 9.63
C LEU A 46 -11.07 -10.14 8.22
N TRP A 47 -9.96 -10.62 7.68
CA TRP A 47 -9.91 -11.29 6.37
C TRP A 47 -9.54 -12.77 6.53
N PRO A 48 -10.27 -13.71 5.89
CA PRO A 48 -10.02 -15.15 6.05
C PRO A 48 -8.67 -15.62 5.49
N GLY A 49 -8.09 -14.90 4.53
CA GLY A 49 -6.76 -15.21 3.99
C GLY A 49 -6.72 -16.45 3.09
N PHE A 50 -5.56 -17.09 3.00
CA PHE A 50 -5.33 -18.32 2.23
C PHE A 50 -5.84 -18.24 0.78
N GLY A 51 -6.71 -19.16 0.37
CA GLY A 51 -7.29 -19.21 -0.98
C GLY A 51 -8.16 -17.99 -1.29
N GLU A 52 -8.75 -17.36 -0.28
CA GLU A 52 -9.63 -16.20 -0.45
C GLU A 52 -8.87 -14.95 -0.90
N ASN A 53 -7.54 -14.90 -0.69
CA ASN A 53 -6.69 -13.84 -1.25
C ASN A 53 -6.82 -13.74 -2.78
N SER A 54 -7.24 -14.81 -3.46
CA SER A 54 -7.57 -14.79 -4.89
C SER A 54 -8.62 -13.74 -5.27
N ARG A 55 -9.54 -13.37 -4.36
CA ARG A 55 -10.57 -12.34 -4.58
C ARG A 55 -9.98 -10.94 -4.66
N VAL A 56 -8.96 -10.65 -3.85
CA VAL A 56 -8.21 -9.39 -3.94
C VAL A 56 -7.28 -9.40 -5.16
N LEU A 57 -6.72 -10.54 -5.54
CA LEU A 57 -5.98 -10.67 -6.80
C LEU A 57 -6.87 -10.44 -8.03
N LYS A 58 -8.11 -10.96 -8.02
CA LYS A 58 -9.14 -10.66 -9.03
C LYS A 58 -9.35 -9.15 -9.16
N TRP A 59 -9.56 -8.45 -8.03
CA TRP A 59 -9.68 -6.98 -8.04
C TRP A 59 -8.44 -6.31 -8.61
N ILE A 60 -7.22 -6.73 -8.24
CA ILE A 60 -5.96 -6.21 -8.80
C ILE A 60 -5.93 -6.35 -10.33
N PHE A 61 -6.28 -7.51 -10.87
CA PHE A 61 -6.32 -7.71 -12.33
C PHE A 61 -7.36 -6.83 -13.01
N GLU A 62 -8.55 -6.70 -12.41
CA GLU A 62 -9.60 -5.83 -12.92
C GLU A 62 -9.21 -4.35 -12.83
N ARG A 63 -8.44 -3.93 -11.81
CA ARG A 63 -7.87 -2.58 -11.69
C ARG A 63 -6.87 -2.29 -12.80
N VAL A 64 -5.99 -3.23 -13.11
CA VAL A 64 -5.05 -3.12 -14.23
C VAL A 64 -5.78 -3.06 -15.56
N ALA A 65 -6.88 -3.82 -15.71
CA ALA A 65 -7.71 -3.82 -16.91
C ALA A 65 -8.68 -2.63 -17.02
N GLY A 66 -8.72 -1.72 -16.03
CA GLY A 66 -9.63 -0.56 -16.02
C GLY A 66 -11.10 -0.92 -15.80
N LYS A 67 -11.39 -2.06 -15.16
CA LYS A 67 -12.74 -2.62 -14.96
C LYS A 67 -13.25 -2.58 -13.53
N ALA A 68 -12.36 -2.45 -12.54
CA ALA A 68 -12.75 -2.40 -11.14
C ALA A 68 -12.76 -0.97 -10.58
N ASP A 69 -13.75 -0.72 -9.73
CA ASP A 69 -13.89 0.51 -8.98
C ASP A 69 -12.81 0.64 -7.90
N ALA A 70 -12.40 1.88 -7.67
CA ALA A 70 -11.51 2.26 -6.59
C ALA A 70 -11.80 3.69 -6.16
N GLN A 71 -11.63 3.95 -4.88
CA GLN A 71 -11.69 5.29 -4.32
C GLN A 71 -10.29 5.84 -4.09
N LYS A 72 -10.09 7.12 -4.42
CA LYS A 72 -8.85 7.83 -4.09
C LYS A 72 -8.85 8.18 -2.61
N THR A 73 -7.81 7.77 -1.88
CA THR A 73 -7.59 8.04 -0.46
C THR A 73 -6.25 8.73 -0.24
N ALA A 74 -5.94 9.09 1.00
CA ALA A 74 -4.64 9.68 1.34
C ALA A 74 -3.44 8.74 1.05
N ILE A 75 -3.67 7.42 1.07
CA ILE A 75 -2.62 6.40 0.91
C ILE A 75 -2.59 5.76 -0.48
N GLY A 76 -3.41 6.24 -1.42
CA GLY A 76 -3.45 5.76 -2.80
C GLY A 76 -4.87 5.43 -3.26
N TYR A 77 -5.00 4.49 -4.19
CA TYR A 77 -6.31 3.98 -4.61
C TYR A 77 -6.63 2.70 -3.85
N MET A 78 -7.76 2.70 -3.13
CA MET A 78 -8.26 1.55 -2.40
C MET A 78 -9.54 1.03 -3.05
N PRO A 79 -9.88 -0.26 -2.90
CA PRO A 79 -11.18 -0.77 -3.31
C PRO A 79 -12.30 0.03 -2.63
N THR A 80 -13.42 0.20 -3.30
CA THR A 80 -14.67 0.62 -2.63
C THR A 80 -15.19 -0.56 -1.79
N ILE A 81 -16.13 -0.30 -0.88
CA ILE A 81 -16.64 -1.31 0.07
C ILE A 81 -17.20 -2.56 -0.62
N ASP A 82 -17.74 -2.42 -1.83
CA ASP A 82 -18.35 -3.51 -2.61
C ASP A 82 -17.46 -3.99 -3.77
N ALA A 83 -16.24 -3.47 -3.93
CA ALA A 83 -15.38 -3.80 -5.08
C ALA A 83 -14.70 -5.17 -4.98
N ILE A 84 -14.58 -5.72 -3.76
CA ILE A 84 -14.06 -7.07 -3.54
C ILE A 84 -15.24 -8.01 -3.35
N ASP A 85 -15.27 -9.05 -4.17
CA ASP A 85 -16.27 -10.12 -4.11
C ASP A 85 -16.15 -10.91 -2.81
N THR A 86 -17.14 -10.77 -1.93
CA THR A 86 -17.25 -11.51 -0.67
C THR A 86 -18.35 -12.57 -0.71
N GLU A 87 -18.89 -12.91 -1.88
CA GLU A 87 -19.95 -13.91 -1.99
C GLU A 87 -19.47 -15.27 -1.44
N GLY A 88 -20.25 -15.81 -0.50
CA GLY A 88 -19.92 -17.06 0.19
C GLY A 88 -18.90 -16.94 1.33
N LEU A 89 -18.47 -15.73 1.68
CA LEU A 89 -17.60 -15.48 2.83
C LEU A 89 -18.38 -14.96 4.04
N ASP A 90 -17.90 -15.31 5.23
CA ASP A 90 -18.31 -14.70 6.49
C ASP A 90 -17.52 -13.41 6.73
N VAL A 91 -17.68 -12.44 5.83
CA VAL A 91 -17.10 -11.10 5.93
C VAL A 91 -18.25 -10.11 5.88
N SER A 92 -18.57 -9.51 7.04
CA SER A 92 -19.64 -8.54 7.17
C SER A 92 -19.29 -7.21 6.47
N LYS A 93 -20.30 -6.35 6.26
CA LYS A 93 -20.05 -5.01 5.72
C LYS A 93 -19.23 -4.17 6.70
N GLU A 94 -19.42 -4.40 7.99
CA GLU A 94 -18.70 -3.77 9.08
C GLU A 94 -17.23 -4.22 9.08
N ASP A 95 -16.96 -5.52 8.91
CA ASP A 95 -15.59 -6.05 8.79
C ASP A 95 -14.89 -5.51 7.54
N MET A 96 -15.61 -5.38 6.42
CA MET A 96 -15.06 -4.77 5.20
C MET A 96 -14.80 -3.26 5.39
N ALA A 97 -15.69 -2.55 6.08
CA ALA A 97 -15.49 -1.14 6.39
C ALA A 97 -14.26 -0.95 7.29
N ASP A 98 -14.06 -1.80 8.30
CA ASP A 98 -12.85 -1.78 9.12
C ASP A 98 -11.61 -2.12 8.27
N LEU A 99 -11.62 -3.22 7.50
CA LEU A 99 -10.52 -3.60 6.62
C LEU A 99 -10.00 -2.44 5.76
N LEU A 100 -10.92 -1.61 5.24
CA LEU A 100 -10.64 -0.49 4.36
C LEU A 100 -10.53 0.86 5.08
N HIS A 101 -10.70 0.89 6.39
CA HIS A 101 -10.60 2.12 7.18
C HIS A 101 -9.16 2.63 7.26
N ILE A 102 -9.00 3.95 7.16
CA ILE A 102 -7.73 4.65 7.32
C ILE A 102 -7.79 5.42 8.63
N ASN A 103 -7.03 4.98 9.63
CA ASN A 103 -6.85 5.73 10.86
C ASN A 103 -5.75 6.80 10.65
N LYS A 104 -6.14 8.07 10.69
CA LYS A 104 -5.25 9.22 10.49
C LYS A 104 -4.09 9.24 11.49
N GLU A 105 -4.36 8.98 12.76
CA GLU A 105 -3.37 9.07 13.83
C GLU A 105 -2.32 7.95 13.71
N GLU A 106 -2.77 6.72 13.44
CA GLU A 106 -1.87 5.59 13.20
C GLU A 106 -0.99 5.82 11.97
N TRP A 107 -1.55 6.35 10.88
CA TRP A 107 -0.78 6.66 9.68
C TRP A 107 0.21 7.81 9.86
N LEU A 108 -0.12 8.84 10.65
CA LEU A 108 0.84 9.90 10.99
C LEU A 108 1.97 9.37 11.88
N ALA A 109 1.66 8.46 12.81
CA ALA A 109 2.69 7.76 13.59
C ALA A 109 3.59 6.89 12.68
N GLU A 110 3.02 6.22 11.69
CA GLU A 110 3.78 5.44 10.70
C GLU A 110 4.66 6.33 9.83
N VAL A 111 4.18 7.51 9.40
CA VAL A 111 5.00 8.50 8.68
C VAL A 111 6.23 8.90 9.50
N ALA A 112 6.05 9.20 10.79
CA ALA A 112 7.17 9.50 11.68
C ALA A 112 8.15 8.33 11.82
N SER A 113 7.64 7.11 11.94
CA SER A 113 8.43 5.87 11.96
C SER A 113 9.25 5.69 10.67
N ILE A 114 8.65 5.94 9.50
CA ILE A 114 9.34 5.86 8.20
C ILE A 114 10.42 6.94 8.10
N HIS A 115 10.17 8.18 8.56
CA HIS A 115 11.19 9.23 8.63
C HIS A 115 12.39 8.80 9.46
N ASP A 116 12.15 8.18 10.63
CA ASP A 116 13.22 7.65 11.47
C ASP A 116 13.96 6.51 10.78
N GLY A 117 13.26 5.59 10.13
CA GLY A 117 13.86 4.51 9.35
C GLY A 117 14.72 5.02 8.18
N TYR A 118 14.30 6.10 7.53
CA TYR A 118 15.04 6.70 6.41
C TYR A 118 16.40 7.28 6.82
N LYS A 119 16.60 7.64 8.10
CA LYS A 119 17.90 8.08 8.62
C LYS A 119 19.00 7.03 8.42
N LEU A 120 18.64 5.74 8.35
CA LEU A 120 19.58 4.65 8.09
C LEU A 120 20.25 4.74 6.71
N TYR A 121 19.66 5.45 5.75
CA TYR A 121 20.23 5.61 4.41
C TYR A 121 21.17 6.82 4.29
N GLY A 122 21.17 7.72 5.28
CA GLY A 122 21.98 8.95 5.28
C GLY A 122 21.83 9.74 3.97
N ASP A 123 22.96 10.23 3.45
CA ASP A 123 23.03 11.02 2.21
C ASP A 123 22.63 10.26 0.94
N LYS A 124 22.43 8.93 1.04
CA LYS A 124 22.03 8.07 -0.08
C LYS A 124 20.53 7.83 -0.16
N LEU A 125 19.71 8.44 0.71
CA LEU A 125 18.26 8.43 0.53
C LEU A 125 17.89 9.19 -0.76
N PRO A 126 17.19 8.56 -1.72
CA PRO A 126 16.72 9.28 -2.90
C PRO A 126 15.73 10.39 -2.52
N ALA A 127 15.98 11.61 -2.99
CA ALA A 127 15.14 12.77 -2.69
C ALA A 127 13.66 12.56 -3.09
N ALA A 128 13.41 11.78 -4.15
CA ALA A 128 12.05 11.43 -4.56
C ALA A 128 11.29 10.63 -3.49
N LEU A 129 11.97 9.76 -2.73
CA LEU A 129 11.33 9.00 -1.64
C LEU A 129 11.00 9.88 -0.44
N ALA A 130 11.93 10.77 -0.06
CA ALA A 130 11.66 11.77 0.97
C ALA A 130 10.44 12.63 0.59
N LYS A 131 10.41 13.11 -0.65
CA LYS A 131 9.28 13.88 -1.16
C LYS A 131 7.97 13.08 -1.15
N GLN A 132 7.98 11.79 -1.54
CA GLN A 132 6.75 10.98 -1.51
C GLN A 132 6.21 10.79 -0.08
N LEU A 133 7.08 10.72 0.92
CA LEU A 133 6.70 10.66 2.32
C LEU A 133 6.10 11.99 2.81
N ASP A 134 6.72 13.12 2.46
CA ASP A 134 6.17 14.45 2.75
C ASP A 134 4.80 14.66 2.10
N ASP A 135 4.66 14.25 0.83
CA ASP A 135 3.39 14.32 0.10
C ASP A 135 2.32 13.41 0.75
N LEU A 136 2.71 12.27 1.32
CA LEU A 136 1.82 11.38 2.08
C LEU A 136 1.35 12.06 3.37
N GLU A 137 2.28 12.64 4.13
CA GLU A 137 1.95 13.36 5.36
C GLU A 137 0.94 14.48 5.11
N GLN A 138 1.15 15.29 4.06
CA GLN A 138 0.24 16.36 3.69
C GLN A 138 -1.17 15.85 3.37
N ARG A 139 -1.28 14.74 2.62
CA ARG A 139 -2.58 14.12 2.33
C ARG A 139 -3.27 13.60 3.58
N LEU A 140 -2.52 13.04 4.53
CA LEU A 140 -3.05 12.55 5.80
C LEU A 140 -3.51 13.70 6.71
N GLN A 141 -2.74 14.78 6.78
CA GLN A 141 -3.10 15.97 7.55
C GLN A 141 -4.40 16.62 7.05
N ALA A 142 -4.68 16.51 5.76
CA ALA A 142 -5.88 17.03 5.11
C ALA A 142 -7.14 16.11 5.20
N LEU A 143 -7.02 14.90 5.76
CA LEU A 143 -8.16 14.04 6.12
C LEU A 143 -8.97 14.66 7.27
#